data_AF-A0A7S1MTF2-F1
#
_entry.id   AF-A0A7S1MTF2-F1
#
_cell.length_a   1.000
_cell.length_b   1.000
_cell.length_c   1.000
_cell.angle_alpha   90.00
_cell.angle_beta   90.00
_cell.angle_gamma   90.00
#
_symmetry.space_group_name_H-M   'P 1'
#
loop_
_entity.id
_entity.type
_entity.pdbx_description
1 polymer ?
#
loop_
_entity_poly.entity_id
_entity_poly.type
_entity_poly.pdbx_seq_one_letter_code
_entity_poly.pdbx_strand_id
1 'polypeptide(L)'
;RLESTRVTVPAPAWEHLHPPSPRAAPAMAAGNAEAITQQAKEAQGLAGMWLMKLWEALPGVLAALAVLVIGYMTINCVTRCLTKQLLALRLPNSSLHGQEAQEITEMESEDEEDMNGKHKVDRTLVQFGSTIFSTCLKVLLVLTVFSMLGIQTTSFLAICTASTFAVGLALQGQLSNLASGVMLILFATFKVGDHVEIAEREGKVMHIGLFSTFLQSDADLHIIPNGKIETVTVKGAARFTLH
;
A
#
# COMPACT_ATOMS: atom_id res chain seq x y z
N ARG A 1 -18.23 -99.84 8.24
CA ARG A 1 -19.15 -99.80 7.08
C ARG A 1 -19.23 -98.34 6.67
N LEU A 2 -18.55 -97.96 5.59
CA LEU A 2 -18.43 -96.59 5.09
C LEU A 2 -19.62 -96.28 4.19
N GLU A 3 -20.44 -95.28 4.52
CA GLU A 3 -21.42 -94.72 3.58
C GLU A 3 -21.27 -93.20 3.49
N SER A 4 -20.40 -92.82 2.56
CA SER A 4 -20.63 -91.81 1.51
C SER A 4 -21.45 -90.58 1.89
N THR A 5 -20.74 -89.53 2.32
CA THR A 5 -21.19 -88.14 2.32
C THR A 5 -21.57 -87.72 0.89
N ARG A 6 -22.87 -87.65 0.58
CA ARG A 6 -23.36 -87.08 -0.67
C ARG A 6 -23.27 -85.55 -0.57
N VAL A 7 -22.23 -84.97 -1.15
CA VAL A 7 -22.12 -83.52 -1.36
C VAL A 7 -23.17 -83.13 -2.39
N THR A 8 -24.26 -82.50 -1.95
CA THR A 8 -25.17 -81.78 -2.85
C THR A 8 -24.46 -80.54 -3.38
N VAL A 9 -24.00 -80.61 -4.62
CA VAL A 9 -23.56 -79.45 -5.38
C VAL A 9 -24.82 -78.62 -5.71
N PRO A 10 -24.95 -77.37 -5.24
CA PRO A 10 -26.06 -76.53 -5.66
C PRO A 10 -25.91 -76.21 -7.16
N ALA A 11 -27.02 -76.22 -7.89
CA ALA A 11 -27.07 -75.89 -9.31
C ALA A 11 -26.41 -74.53 -9.59
N PRO A 12 -25.64 -74.38 -10.67
CA PRO A 12 -24.92 -73.15 -10.94
C PRO A 12 -25.90 -72.01 -11.27
N ALA A 13 -25.69 -70.85 -10.65
CA ALA A 13 -26.60 -69.70 -10.66
C ALA A 13 -26.93 -69.09 -12.05
N TRP A 14 -26.36 -69.60 -13.14
CA TRP A 14 -26.59 -69.11 -14.49
C TRP A 14 -27.85 -69.71 -15.14
N GLU A 15 -28.46 -70.76 -14.57
CA GLU A 15 -29.59 -71.48 -15.17
C GLU A 15 -30.92 -70.69 -15.14
N HIS A 16 -30.94 -69.53 -14.45
CA HIS A 16 -32.05 -68.56 -14.47
C HIS A 16 -31.80 -67.34 -15.37
N LEU A 17 -30.63 -67.23 -16.01
CA LEU A 17 -30.40 -66.17 -17.01
C LEU A 17 -30.94 -66.61 -18.37
N HIS A 18 -32.22 -66.35 -18.59
CA HIS A 18 -32.74 -66.25 -19.95
C HIS A 18 -31.87 -65.25 -20.73
N PRO A 19 -31.43 -65.55 -21.97
CA PRO A 19 -30.77 -64.55 -22.80
C PRO A 19 -31.70 -63.33 -22.89
N PRO A 20 -31.19 -62.10 -22.70
CA PRO A 20 -32.02 -60.92 -22.82
C PRO A 20 -32.68 -60.96 -24.19
N SER A 21 -34.01 -60.84 -24.23
CA SER A 21 -34.73 -60.83 -25.50
C SER A 21 -34.08 -59.82 -26.44
N PRO A 22 -33.96 -60.10 -27.75
CA PRO A 22 -33.36 -59.16 -28.71
C PRO A 22 -34.08 -57.79 -28.77
N ARG A 23 -35.21 -57.64 -28.08
CA ARG A 23 -35.91 -56.37 -27.87
C ARG A 23 -35.36 -55.50 -26.73
N ALA A 24 -34.60 -56.04 -25.77
CA ALA A 24 -34.13 -55.30 -24.60
C ALA A 24 -32.78 -54.58 -24.82
N ALA A 25 -31.89 -55.15 -25.64
CA ALA A 25 -30.62 -54.53 -26.03
C ALA A 25 -30.77 -53.14 -26.69
N PRO A 26 -31.71 -52.92 -27.64
CA PRO A 26 -31.89 -51.59 -28.23
C PRO A 26 -32.44 -50.55 -27.24
N ALA A 27 -33.21 -50.96 -26.23
CA ALA A 27 -33.78 -50.04 -25.24
C ALA A 27 -32.72 -49.50 -24.26
N MET A 28 -31.79 -50.35 -23.82
CA MET A 28 -30.66 -49.89 -22.99
C MET A 28 -29.66 -49.06 -23.80
N ALA A 29 -29.42 -49.40 -25.07
CA ALA A 29 -28.60 -48.64 -26.02
C ALA A 29 -29.21 -47.27 -26.42
N ALA A 30 -30.54 -47.13 -26.32
CA ALA A 30 -31.22 -45.87 -26.52
C ALA A 30 -31.11 -44.97 -25.26
N GLY A 31 -31.32 -45.52 -24.06
CA GLY A 31 -31.28 -44.74 -22.82
C GLY A 31 -29.90 -44.19 -22.48
N ASN A 32 -28.82 -44.92 -22.77
CA ASN A 32 -27.45 -44.42 -22.60
C ASN A 32 -27.04 -43.44 -23.72
N ALA A 33 -27.54 -43.59 -24.96
CA ALA A 33 -27.38 -42.58 -26.00
C ALA A 33 -28.10 -41.27 -25.64
N GLU A 34 -29.33 -41.35 -25.13
CA GLU A 34 -30.09 -40.20 -24.64
C GLU A 34 -29.37 -39.50 -23.48
N ALA A 35 -28.85 -40.26 -22.51
CA ALA A 35 -28.07 -39.70 -21.39
C ALA A 35 -26.80 -38.96 -21.86
N ILE A 36 -26.05 -39.52 -22.83
CA ILE A 36 -24.86 -38.87 -23.40
C ILE A 36 -25.26 -37.57 -24.13
N THR A 37 -26.36 -37.56 -24.88
CA THR A 37 -26.85 -36.35 -25.56
C THR A 37 -27.36 -35.29 -24.57
N GLN A 38 -27.97 -35.69 -23.46
CA GLN A 38 -28.43 -34.79 -22.40
C GLN A 38 -27.24 -34.10 -21.72
N GLN A 39 -26.20 -34.86 -21.38
CA GLN A 39 -24.99 -34.35 -20.74
C GLN A 39 -24.22 -33.39 -21.66
N ALA A 40 -24.19 -33.66 -22.97
CA ALA A 40 -23.64 -32.73 -23.96
C ALA A 40 -24.44 -31.42 -24.04
N LYS A 41 -25.77 -31.48 -23.92
CA LYS A 41 -26.67 -30.32 -23.96
C LYS A 41 -26.54 -29.45 -22.71
N GLU A 42 -26.38 -30.05 -21.53
CA GLU A 42 -26.09 -29.35 -20.28
C GLU A 42 -24.72 -28.68 -20.30
N ALA A 43 -23.69 -29.35 -20.84
CA ALA A 43 -22.37 -28.77 -21.03
C ALA A 43 -22.39 -27.57 -22.00
N GLN A 44 -23.16 -27.67 -23.10
CA GLN A 44 -23.38 -26.55 -24.02
C GLN A 44 -24.17 -25.40 -23.37
N GLY A 45 -25.17 -25.69 -22.54
CA GLY A 45 -25.93 -24.69 -21.78
C GLY A 45 -25.07 -23.96 -20.74
N LEU A 46 -24.21 -24.69 -20.02
CA LEU A 46 -23.24 -24.13 -19.08
C LEU A 46 -22.20 -23.26 -19.80
N ALA A 47 -21.71 -23.69 -20.96
CA ALA A 47 -20.80 -22.89 -21.78
C ALA A 47 -21.45 -21.60 -22.30
N GLY A 48 -22.73 -21.66 -22.71
CA GLY A 48 -23.51 -20.49 -23.12
C GLY A 48 -23.71 -19.48 -21.98
N MET A 49 -24.00 -19.96 -20.76
CA MET A 49 -24.12 -19.08 -19.58
C MET A 49 -22.79 -18.41 -19.22
N TRP A 50 -21.67 -19.14 -19.33
CA TRP A 50 -20.35 -18.56 -19.15
C TRP A 50 -20.03 -17.50 -20.19
N LEU A 51 -20.39 -17.74 -21.46
CA LEU A 51 -20.15 -16.79 -22.55
C LEU A 51 -20.94 -15.49 -22.37
N MET A 52 -22.19 -15.57 -21.91
CA MET A 52 -22.99 -14.39 -21.61
C MET A 52 -22.47 -13.60 -20.40
N LYS A 53 -22.06 -14.29 -19.32
CA LYS A 53 -21.43 -13.62 -18.17
C LYS A 53 -20.10 -12.97 -18.54
N LEU A 54 -19.31 -13.60 -19.39
CA LEU A 54 -18.05 -13.05 -19.88
C LEU A 54 -18.32 -11.78 -20.71
N TRP A 55 -19.33 -11.81 -21.56
CA TRP A 55 -19.75 -10.67 -22.37
C TRP A 55 -20.26 -9.49 -21.52
N GLU A 56 -21.00 -9.76 -20.44
CA GLU A 56 -21.46 -8.71 -19.51
C GLU A 56 -20.33 -8.11 -18.65
N ALA A 57 -19.32 -8.91 -18.29
CA ALA A 57 -18.19 -8.43 -17.50
C ALA A 57 -17.16 -7.62 -18.33
N LEU A 58 -17.18 -7.80 -19.66
CA LEU A 58 -16.22 -7.24 -20.61
C LEU A 58 -16.10 -5.70 -20.52
N PRO A 59 -17.20 -4.91 -20.50
CA PRO A 59 -17.14 -3.46 -20.34
C PRO A 59 -16.53 -3.02 -19.01
N GLY A 60 -16.82 -3.75 -17.92
CA GLY A 60 -16.27 -3.45 -16.60
C GLY A 60 -14.77 -3.66 -16.53
N VAL A 61 -14.27 -4.76 -17.11
CA VAL A 61 -12.83 -5.04 -17.18
C VAL A 61 -12.12 -4.02 -18.08
N LEU A 62 -12.71 -3.68 -19.23
CA LEU A 62 -12.15 -2.65 -20.12
C LEU A 62 -12.11 -1.27 -19.45
N ALA A 63 -13.17 -0.88 -18.73
CA ALA A 63 -13.20 0.36 -17.96
C ALA A 63 -12.14 0.35 -16.84
N ALA A 64 -11.99 -0.75 -16.12
CA ALA A 64 -10.98 -0.90 -15.08
C ALA A 64 -9.55 -0.79 -15.64
N LEU A 65 -9.27 -1.41 -16.80
CA LEU A 65 -7.98 -1.29 -17.49
C LEU A 65 -7.74 0.14 -18.00
N ALA A 66 -8.77 0.80 -18.55
CA ALA A 66 -8.66 2.19 -18.98
C ALA A 66 -8.35 3.12 -17.81
N VAL A 67 -9.04 2.96 -16.67
CA VAL A 67 -8.76 3.72 -15.44
C VAL A 67 -7.35 3.45 -14.93
N LEU A 68 -6.89 2.20 -14.95
CA LEU A 68 -5.53 1.83 -14.56
C LEU A 68 -4.49 2.52 -15.44
N VAL A 69 -4.64 2.44 -16.77
CA VAL A 69 -3.67 3.02 -17.72
C VAL A 69 -3.69 4.54 -17.66
N ILE A 70 -4.87 5.16 -17.72
CA ILE A 70 -5.02 6.62 -17.66
C ILE A 70 -4.47 7.12 -16.32
N GLY A 71 -4.88 6.51 -15.21
CA GLY A 71 -4.41 6.89 -13.88
C GLY A 71 -2.91 6.73 -13.73
N TYR A 72 -2.32 5.63 -14.21
CA TYR A 72 -0.88 5.41 -14.18
C TYR A 72 -0.13 6.45 -15.01
N MET A 73 -0.62 6.74 -16.22
CA MET A 73 -0.07 7.77 -17.09
C MET A 73 -0.21 9.15 -16.48
N THR A 74 -1.34 9.50 -15.84
CA THR A 74 -1.53 10.78 -15.16
C THR A 74 -0.59 10.92 -13.98
N ILE A 75 -0.47 9.89 -13.12
CA ILE A 75 0.44 9.92 -11.98
C ILE A 75 1.89 10.04 -12.46
N ASN A 76 2.30 9.27 -13.45
CA ASN A 76 3.65 9.34 -14.01
C ASN A 76 3.90 10.67 -14.75
N CYS A 77 2.91 11.21 -15.45
CA CYS A 77 2.97 12.51 -16.12
C CYS A 77 3.12 13.62 -15.08
N VAL A 78 2.28 13.64 -14.05
CA VAL A 78 2.34 14.61 -12.95
C VAL A 78 3.66 14.47 -12.19
N THR A 79 4.09 13.25 -11.86
CA THR A 79 5.37 13.03 -11.16
C THR A 79 6.53 13.55 -12.03
N ARG A 80 6.59 13.18 -13.31
CA ARG A 80 7.63 13.66 -14.24
C ARG A 80 7.56 15.16 -14.49
N CYS A 81 6.36 15.73 -14.58
CA CYS A 81 6.15 17.16 -14.79
C CYS A 81 6.52 17.96 -13.55
N LEU A 82 6.17 17.46 -12.36
CA LEU A 82 6.54 18.04 -11.07
C LEU A 82 8.05 17.98 -10.86
N THR A 83 8.69 16.82 -11.12
CA THR A 83 10.15 16.69 -11.07
C THR A 83 10.83 17.61 -12.08
N LYS A 84 10.32 17.71 -13.31
CA LYS A 84 10.86 18.61 -14.35
C LYS A 84 10.66 20.08 -14.00
N GLN A 85 9.51 20.50 -13.47
CA GLN A 85 9.29 21.88 -13.05
C GLN A 85 10.13 22.26 -11.83
N LEU A 86 10.25 21.36 -10.85
CA LEU A 86 11.13 21.56 -9.69
C LEU A 86 12.60 21.66 -10.11
N LEU A 87 13.02 20.92 -11.16
CA LEU A 87 14.36 21.01 -11.74
C LEU A 87 14.54 22.27 -12.60
N ALA A 88 13.54 22.65 -13.39
CA ALA A 88 13.56 23.81 -14.28
C ALA A 88 13.51 25.16 -13.54
N LEU A 89 12.89 25.22 -12.35
CA LEU A 89 12.89 26.40 -11.48
C LEU A 89 14.27 26.69 -10.84
N ARG A 90 15.28 25.83 -11.04
CA ARG A 90 16.63 25.98 -10.44
C ARG A 90 17.81 26.00 -11.41
N LEU A 91 17.60 25.92 -12.73
CA LEU A 91 18.69 25.97 -13.70
C LEU A 91 18.54 27.21 -14.61
N PRO A 92 19.37 28.26 -14.45
CA PRO A 92 19.63 29.17 -15.55
C PRO A 92 20.38 28.37 -16.63
N ASN A 93 19.76 28.30 -17.81
CA ASN A 93 20.24 27.73 -19.07
C ASN A 93 21.71 27.27 -19.07
N SER A 94 21.92 25.96 -19.02
CA SER A 94 23.03 25.33 -19.74
C SER A 94 22.41 24.34 -20.71
N SER A 95 22.31 24.80 -21.95
CA SER A 95 21.84 24.05 -23.09
C SER A 95 22.77 22.88 -23.40
N LEU A 96 22.20 21.88 -24.09
CA LEU A 96 22.85 21.02 -25.09
C LEU A 96 23.62 19.78 -24.63
N HIS A 97 22.89 18.67 -24.59
CA HIS A 97 23.07 17.41 -25.36
C HIS A 97 22.50 16.30 -24.46
N GLY A 98 21.36 15.71 -24.78
CA GLY A 98 21.19 14.86 -25.95
C GLY A 98 21.34 13.43 -25.46
N GLN A 99 20.23 12.77 -25.16
CA GLN A 99 19.92 11.41 -25.62
C GLN A 99 18.57 10.94 -25.08
N GLU A 100 17.74 10.54 -26.03
CA GLU A 100 16.58 9.67 -25.89
C GLU A 100 16.97 8.25 -25.45
N ALA A 101 15.93 7.46 -25.13
CA ALA A 101 15.91 6.04 -24.75
C ALA A 101 16.34 5.75 -23.29
N GLN A 102 15.66 4.91 -22.50
CA GLN A 102 14.97 3.68 -22.89
C GLN A 102 13.88 3.31 -21.88
N GLU A 103 12.78 2.79 -22.41
CA GLU A 103 11.71 2.08 -21.73
C GLU A 103 12.18 0.65 -21.39
N ILE A 104 11.93 0.16 -20.18
CA ILE A 104 11.46 -1.18 -19.78
C ILE A 104 11.63 -1.35 -18.26
N THR A 105 10.57 -1.88 -17.65
CA THR A 105 10.45 -2.43 -16.30
C THR A 105 11.70 -3.15 -15.80
N GLU A 106 12.23 -2.74 -14.65
CA GLU A 106 12.77 -3.64 -13.63
C GLU A 106 13.09 -2.88 -12.33
N MET A 107 13.12 -3.66 -11.26
CA MET A 107 13.58 -3.29 -9.93
C MET A 107 15.08 -3.01 -9.94
N GLU A 108 15.54 -2.43 -8.83
CA GLU A 108 16.92 -2.19 -8.41
C GLU A 108 17.59 -0.84 -8.69
N SER A 109 18.43 -0.56 -7.70
CA SER A 109 19.14 0.61 -7.24
C SER A 109 20.30 1.03 -8.13
N GLU A 110 20.71 2.30 -8.04
CA GLU A 110 21.98 2.74 -7.43
C GLU A 110 22.27 4.22 -7.77
N ASP A 111 23.04 4.82 -6.88
CA ASP A 111 23.33 6.23 -6.68
C ASP A 111 24.38 6.80 -7.65
N GLU A 112 24.38 8.13 -7.89
CA GLU A 112 25.64 8.91 -7.88
C GLU A 112 25.42 10.43 -7.70
N GLU A 113 26.36 11.02 -6.97
CA GLU A 113 26.39 12.34 -6.34
C GLU A 113 26.63 13.51 -7.31
N ASP A 114 26.11 14.71 -6.99
CA ASP A 114 26.91 15.94 -7.19
C ASP A 114 26.45 17.14 -6.31
N MET A 115 27.44 17.81 -5.73
CA MET A 115 27.38 18.80 -4.65
C MET A 115 27.64 20.23 -5.16
N ASN A 116 26.60 21.08 -5.32
CA ASN A 116 26.84 22.54 -5.23
C ASN A 116 25.66 23.35 -4.65
N GLY A 117 25.85 23.90 -3.45
CA GLY A 117 24.87 24.55 -2.58
C GLY A 117 24.43 25.95 -2.99
N LYS A 118 23.11 26.20 -2.94
CA LYS A 118 22.45 27.51 -2.70
C LYS A 118 21.00 27.27 -2.28
N HIS A 119 20.70 27.55 -1.00
CA HIS A 119 19.45 27.27 -0.27
C HIS A 119 18.69 26.03 -0.77
N LYS A 120 19.39 24.90 -0.70
CA LYS A 120 18.90 23.57 -1.08
C LYS A 120 17.90 23.10 -0.03
N VAL A 121 16.59 23.25 -0.27
CA VAL A 121 15.73 22.09 0.02
C VAL A 121 16.43 20.93 -0.68
N ASP A 122 16.92 20.01 0.14
CA ASP A 122 17.83 18.98 -0.33
C ASP A 122 17.15 18.26 -1.49
N ARG A 123 17.83 18.17 -2.63
CA ARG A 123 17.24 17.54 -3.83
C ARG A 123 16.68 16.17 -3.46
N THR A 124 17.43 15.49 -2.60
CA THR A 124 17.14 14.29 -1.87
C THR A 124 15.79 14.33 -1.14
N LEU A 125 15.53 15.33 -0.28
CA LEU A 125 14.26 15.43 0.47
C LEU A 125 13.04 15.64 -0.45
N VAL A 126 13.17 16.50 -1.46
CA VAL A 126 12.08 16.74 -2.43
C VAL A 126 11.81 15.49 -3.24
N GLN A 127 12.86 14.80 -3.66
CA GLN A 127 12.77 13.56 -4.43
C GLN A 127 12.17 12.43 -3.58
N PHE A 128 12.61 12.25 -2.33
CA PHE A 128 12.03 11.28 -1.41
C PHE A 128 10.54 11.56 -1.17
N GLY A 129 10.16 12.80 -0.88
CA GLY A 129 8.75 13.18 -0.69
C GLY A 129 7.90 12.93 -1.94
N SER A 130 8.42 13.27 -3.12
CA SER A 130 7.74 13.03 -4.40
C SER A 130 7.58 11.54 -4.69
N THR A 131 8.59 10.72 -4.39
CA THR A 131 8.55 9.26 -4.57
C THR A 131 7.53 8.62 -3.63
N ILE A 132 7.51 9.01 -2.33
CA ILE A 132 6.54 8.51 -1.36
C ILE A 132 5.11 8.87 -1.78
N PHE A 133 4.89 10.13 -2.18
CA PHE A 133 3.58 10.60 -2.63
C PHE A 133 3.12 9.87 -3.90
N SER A 134 3.99 9.76 -4.92
CA SER A 134 3.70 9.04 -6.17
C SER A 134 3.38 7.56 -5.93
N THR A 135 4.12 6.92 -5.02
CA THR A 135 3.89 5.52 -4.63
C THR A 135 2.54 5.36 -3.94
N CYS A 136 2.19 6.26 -3.02
CA CYS A 136 0.90 6.26 -2.33
C CYS A 136 -0.28 6.38 -3.32
N LEU A 137 -0.19 7.29 -4.29
CA LEU A 137 -1.22 7.45 -5.32
C LEU A 137 -1.36 6.20 -6.21
N LYS A 138 -0.25 5.54 -6.55
CA LYS A 138 -0.27 4.28 -7.32
C LYS A 138 -0.96 3.16 -6.56
N VAL A 139 -0.71 3.04 -5.25
CA VAL A 139 -1.41 2.06 -4.39
C VAL A 139 -2.91 2.32 -4.38
N LEU A 140 -3.33 3.58 -4.22
CA LEU A 140 -4.76 3.95 -4.26
C LEU A 140 -5.42 3.67 -5.62
N LEU A 141 -4.68 3.88 -6.72
CA LEU A 141 -5.14 3.56 -8.07
C LEU A 141 -5.41 2.06 -8.22
N VAL A 142 -4.48 1.22 -7.77
CA VAL A 142 -4.64 -0.25 -7.83
C VAL A 142 -5.85 -0.71 -7.00
N LEU A 143 -6.03 -0.14 -5.80
CA LEU A 143 -7.20 -0.46 -4.96
C LEU A 143 -8.53 -0.08 -5.64
N THR A 144 -8.56 1.06 -6.32
CA THR A 144 -9.74 1.48 -7.11
C THR A 144 -10.05 0.48 -8.22
N VAL A 145 -9.03 0.00 -8.93
CA VAL A 145 -9.19 -0.97 -10.02
C VAL A 145 -9.67 -2.32 -9.49
N PHE A 146 -9.12 -2.81 -8.38
CA PHE A 146 -9.62 -4.05 -7.75
C PHE A 146 -11.08 -3.93 -7.32
N SER A 147 -11.48 -2.76 -6.83
CA SER A 147 -12.89 -2.50 -6.49
C SER A 147 -13.81 -2.54 -7.72
N MET A 148 -13.36 -2.05 -8.89
CA MET A 148 -14.13 -2.09 -10.13
C MET A 148 -14.29 -3.51 -10.68
N LEU A 149 -13.33 -4.40 -10.41
CA LEU A 149 -13.37 -5.81 -10.79
C LEU A 149 -14.23 -6.66 -9.84
N GLY A 150 -14.83 -6.06 -8.80
CA GLY A 150 -15.64 -6.77 -7.81
C GLY A 150 -14.82 -7.61 -6.82
N ILE A 151 -13.50 -7.37 -6.74
CA ILE A 151 -12.64 -8.00 -5.74
C ILE A 151 -12.91 -7.32 -4.39
N GLN A 152 -13.09 -8.10 -3.32
CA GLN A 152 -13.26 -7.55 -1.98
C GLN A 152 -11.95 -6.87 -1.52
N THR A 153 -11.92 -5.55 -1.56
CA THR A 153 -10.75 -4.74 -1.16
C THR A 153 -10.66 -4.52 0.35
N THR A 154 -11.65 -4.96 1.13
CA THR A 154 -11.72 -4.76 2.59
C THR A 154 -10.50 -5.28 3.34
N SER A 155 -10.01 -6.49 3.01
CA SER A 155 -8.83 -7.06 3.65
C SER A 155 -7.55 -6.26 3.34
N PHE A 156 -7.42 -5.76 2.10
CA PHE A 156 -6.31 -4.90 1.71
C PHE A 156 -6.36 -3.56 2.45
N LEU A 157 -7.56 -2.98 2.56
CA LEU A 157 -7.76 -1.71 3.26
C LEU A 157 -7.42 -1.84 4.75
N ALA A 158 -7.76 -2.97 5.38
CA ALA A 158 -7.40 -3.26 6.76
C ALA A 158 -5.87 -3.26 6.97
N ILE A 159 -5.12 -3.95 6.10
CA ILE A 159 -3.65 -4.00 6.17
C ILE A 159 -3.03 -2.63 5.89
N CYS A 160 -3.51 -1.89 4.87
CA CYS A 160 -3.04 -0.54 4.57
C CYS A 160 -3.29 0.43 5.74
N THR A 161 -4.44 0.33 6.39
CA THR A 161 -4.79 1.14 7.56
C THR A 161 -3.89 0.82 8.74
N ALA A 162 -3.71 -0.47 9.06
CA ALA A 162 -2.82 -0.91 10.14
C ALA A 162 -1.36 -0.46 9.90
N SER A 163 -0.89 -0.57 8.65
CA SER A 163 0.47 -0.14 8.26
C SER A 163 0.64 1.38 8.39
N THR A 164 -0.35 2.15 7.93
CA THR A 164 -0.34 3.62 8.06
C THR A 164 -0.34 4.04 9.52
N PHE A 165 -1.15 3.39 10.35
CA PHE A 165 -1.21 3.63 11.77
C PHE A 165 0.14 3.34 12.45
N ALA A 166 0.78 2.22 12.12
CA ALA A 166 2.09 1.87 12.65
C ALA A 166 3.17 2.92 12.30
N VAL A 167 3.19 3.42 11.06
CA VAL A 167 4.08 4.51 10.65
C VAL A 167 3.78 5.80 11.43
N GLY A 168 2.49 6.12 11.62
CA GLY A 168 2.07 7.28 12.41
C GLY A 168 2.51 7.20 13.87
N LEU A 169 2.38 6.03 14.50
CA LEU A 169 2.85 5.78 15.86
C LEU A 169 4.37 5.90 15.97
N ALA A 170 5.12 5.40 14.98
CA ALA A 170 6.57 5.53 14.96
C ALA A 170 7.02 7.01 14.91
N LEU A 171 6.26 7.87 14.23
CA LEU A 171 6.55 9.31 14.09
C LEU A 171 5.94 10.17 15.21
N GLN A 172 5.11 9.60 16.08
CA GLN A 172 4.38 10.33 17.14
C GLN A 172 5.31 11.21 18.00
N GLY A 173 6.48 10.70 18.38
CA GLY A 173 7.45 11.44 19.19
C GLY A 173 8.02 12.68 18.48
N GLN A 174 8.25 12.59 17.16
CA GLN A 174 8.81 13.71 16.38
C GLN A 174 7.76 14.81 16.16
N LEU A 175 6.50 14.42 15.91
CA LEU A 175 5.39 15.35 15.80
C LEU A 175 5.10 16.06 17.12
N SER A 176 5.26 15.37 18.26
CA SER A 176 5.14 16.00 19.59
C SER A 176 6.19 17.10 19.77
N ASN A 177 7.45 16.84 19.40
CA ASN A 177 8.51 17.85 19.44
C ASN A 177 8.20 19.05 18.53
N LEU A 178 7.71 18.80 17.31
CA LEU A 178 7.28 19.83 16.37
C LEU A 178 6.19 20.72 16.98
N ALA A 179 5.13 20.11 17.50
CA ALA A 179 3.98 20.80 18.06
C ALA A 179 4.38 21.67 19.27
N SER A 180 5.19 21.12 20.17
CA SER A 180 5.73 21.87 21.30
C SER A 180 6.59 23.05 20.83
N GLY A 181 7.43 22.87 19.81
CA GLY A 181 8.24 23.97 19.27
C GLY A 181 7.39 25.10 18.69
N VAL A 182 6.35 24.77 17.92
CA VAL A 182 5.39 25.76 17.40
C VAL A 182 4.68 26.47 18.55
N MET A 183 4.24 25.74 19.59
CA MET A 183 3.61 26.32 20.77
C MET A 183 4.53 27.31 21.50
N LEU A 184 5.80 26.95 21.70
CA LEU A 184 6.79 27.82 22.33
C LEU A 184 6.99 29.13 21.56
N ILE A 185 7.04 29.06 20.23
CA ILE A 185 7.21 30.23 19.37
C ILE A 185 5.94 31.09 19.35
N LEU A 186 4.76 30.47 19.26
CA LEU A 186 3.48 31.19 19.17
C LEU A 186 3.09 31.88 20.48
N PHE A 187 3.25 31.20 21.61
CA PHE A 187 2.85 31.72 22.92
C PHE A 187 4.00 32.40 23.67
N ALA A 188 5.23 32.30 23.16
CA ALA A 188 6.42 32.93 23.72
C ALA A 188 6.52 32.77 25.25
N THR A 189 6.26 31.56 25.75
CA THR A 189 6.22 31.26 27.19
C THR A 189 7.54 31.58 27.89
N PHE A 190 8.65 31.56 27.15
CA PHE A 190 9.94 32.16 27.46
C PHE A 190 10.62 32.61 26.17
N LYS A 191 11.56 33.55 26.26
CA LYS A 191 12.23 34.15 25.10
C LYS A 191 13.69 33.76 25.05
N VAL A 192 14.26 33.87 23.85
CA VAL A 192 15.72 33.78 23.67
C VAL A 192 16.39 34.87 24.51
N GLY A 193 17.34 34.47 25.33
CA GLY A 193 18.03 35.33 26.29
C GLY A 193 17.56 35.19 27.73
N ASP A 194 16.42 34.55 27.99
CA ASP A 194 15.94 34.31 29.35
C ASP A 194 16.80 33.23 30.04
N HIS A 195 16.99 33.39 31.35
CA HIS A 195 17.64 32.39 32.20
C HIS A 195 16.56 31.47 32.77
N VAL A 196 16.60 30.20 32.40
CA VAL A 196 15.53 29.24 32.66
C VAL A 196 16.08 27.92 33.16
N GLU A 197 15.25 27.22 33.92
CA GLU A 197 15.47 25.84 34.31
C GLU A 197 14.42 24.97 33.62
N ILE A 198 14.90 24.05 32.77
CA ILE A 198 14.10 23.16 31.93
C ILE A 198 14.66 21.75 32.06
N ALA A 199 13.80 20.76 32.36
CA ALA A 199 14.19 19.36 32.49
C ALA A 199 15.40 19.15 33.43
N GLU A 200 15.38 19.80 34.61
CA GLU A 200 16.44 19.75 35.64
C GLU A 200 17.80 20.30 35.17
N ARG A 201 17.81 21.08 34.08
CA ARG A 201 18.99 21.78 33.56
C ARG A 201 18.75 23.28 33.59
N GLU A 202 19.69 24.00 34.20
CA GLU A 202 19.68 25.45 34.27
C GLU A 202 20.63 26.05 33.23
N GLY A 203 20.18 27.11 32.56
CA GLY A 203 21.01 27.88 31.66
C GLY A 203 20.26 29.00 30.95
N LYS A 204 20.96 29.67 30.05
CA LYS A 204 20.41 30.74 29.22
C LYS A 204 19.91 30.19 27.88
N VAL A 205 18.71 30.58 27.48
CA VAL A 205 18.14 30.17 26.19
C VAL A 205 18.88 30.86 25.05
N MET A 206 19.56 30.09 24.21
CA MET A 206 20.31 30.61 23.06
C MET A 206 19.48 30.62 21.78
N HIS A 207 18.71 29.55 21.56
CA HIS A 207 17.92 29.39 20.35
C HIS A 207 16.75 28.45 20.60
N ILE A 208 15.58 28.80 20.07
CA ILE A 208 14.39 27.96 20.07
C ILE A 208 14.18 27.49 18.64
N GLY A 209 14.52 26.24 18.36
CA GLY A 209 14.26 25.59 17.08
C GLY A 209 12.89 24.93 17.04
N LEU A 210 12.53 24.43 15.86
CA LEU A 210 11.22 23.81 15.64
C LEU A 210 11.04 22.48 16.40
N PHE A 211 12.12 21.69 16.54
CA PHE A 211 12.10 20.39 17.23
C PHE A 211 12.87 20.37 18.55
N SER A 212 13.77 21.32 18.77
CA SER A 212 14.63 21.35 19.95
C SER A 212 15.00 22.77 20.35
N THR A 213 15.21 22.97 21.64
CA THR A 213 15.67 24.22 22.26
C THR A 213 17.11 24.04 22.73
N PHE A 214 17.93 25.07 22.50
CA PHE A 214 19.33 25.11 22.85
C PHE A 214 19.52 25.97 24.10
N LEU A 215 20.02 25.33 25.16
CA LEU A 215 20.27 25.94 26.45
C LEU A 215 21.77 25.95 26.71
N GLN A 216 22.35 27.14 26.95
CA GLN A 216 23.75 27.29 27.31
C GLN A 216 23.84 27.33 28.84
N SER A 217 24.47 26.32 29.42
CA SER A 217 24.96 26.34 30.81
C SER A 217 26.45 26.63 30.79
N ASP A 218 27.03 27.16 31.88
CA ASP A 218 28.36 27.78 31.94
C ASP A 218 29.43 27.25 30.94
N ALA A 219 29.63 25.93 30.88
CA ALA A 219 30.56 25.27 29.96
C ALA A 219 29.90 24.35 28.91
N ASP A 220 28.60 24.05 29.03
CA ASP A 220 27.92 23.02 28.25
C ASP A 220 26.77 23.59 27.41
N LEU A 221 26.55 22.99 26.23
CA LEU A 221 25.37 23.25 25.40
C LEU A 221 24.41 22.06 25.51
N HIS A 222 23.24 22.29 26.13
CA HIS A 222 22.19 21.30 26.23
C HIS A 222 21.20 21.44 25.07
N ILE A 223 20.98 20.35 24.33
CA ILE A 223 20.01 20.26 23.25
C ILE A 223 18.80 19.47 23.78
N ILE A 224 17.70 20.17 24.03
CA ILE A 224 16.51 19.59 24.66
C ILE A 224 15.41 19.48 23.59
N PRO A 225 14.90 18.28 23.29
CA PRO A 225 13.73 18.11 22.42
C PRO A 225 12.53 18.86 22.99
N ASN A 226 11.84 19.65 22.17
CA ASN A 226 10.76 20.52 22.62
C ASN A 226 9.60 19.75 23.27
N GLY A 227 9.36 18.50 22.86
CA GLY A 227 8.35 17.63 23.44
C GLY A 227 8.68 17.17 24.87
N LYS A 228 9.92 17.36 25.34
CA LYS A 228 10.32 17.11 26.73
C LYS A 228 10.25 18.36 27.62
N ILE A 229 9.86 19.51 27.06
CA ILE A 229 9.73 20.77 27.79
C ILE A 229 8.33 20.85 28.37
N GLU A 230 8.14 20.27 29.55
CA GLU A 230 6.84 20.25 30.24
C GLU A 230 6.69 21.46 31.18
N THR A 231 7.68 21.69 32.02
CA THR A 231 7.71 22.80 33.00
C THR A 231 8.96 23.64 32.76
N VAL A 232 8.76 24.96 32.74
CA VAL A 232 9.83 25.95 32.59
C VAL A 232 9.80 26.85 33.81
N THR A 233 10.92 26.94 34.52
CA THR A 233 11.07 27.89 35.63
C THR A 233 11.97 29.03 35.18
N VAL A 234 11.41 30.24 35.05
CA VAL A 234 12.18 31.43 34.65
C VAL A 234 12.81 32.06 35.88
N LYS A 235 14.14 32.07 35.97
CA LYS A 235 14.88 32.67 37.09
C LYS A 235 15.10 34.16 36.80
N GLY A 236 14.87 35.01 37.81
CA GLY A 236 15.02 36.46 37.68
C GLY A 236 13.79 37.20 37.14
N ALA A 237 12.67 36.53 36.92
CA ALA A 237 11.40 37.13 36.53
C ALA A 237 10.66 37.80 37.71
N ALA A 238 11.32 38.74 38.40
CA ALA A 238 10.66 39.63 39.39
C ALA A 238 9.76 40.69 38.73
N ARG A 239 9.49 40.57 37.43
CA ARG A 239 8.82 41.58 36.59
C ARG A 239 7.76 40.97 35.67
N PHE A 240 7.02 39.98 36.15
CA PHE A 240 5.71 39.65 35.58
C PHE A 240 4.71 40.71 36.07
N THR A 241 4.77 41.91 35.51
CA THR A 241 3.72 42.92 35.70
C THR A 241 2.54 42.46 34.84
N LEU A 242 1.55 41.82 35.47
CA LEU A 242 0.24 41.59 34.86
C LEU A 242 -0.35 42.96 34.51
N HIS A 243 -0.50 43.25 33.23
CA HIS A 243 -1.18 44.42 32.70
C HIS A 243 -2.54 44.02 32.14
#